data_AF-A0A938LYC6-F1
#
_entry.id   AF-A0A938LYC6-F1
#
_cell.length_a   1.000
_cell.length_b   1.000
_cell.length_c   1.000
_cell.angle_alpha   90.00
_cell.angle_beta   90.00
_cell.angle_gamma   90.00
#
_symmetry.space_group_name_H-M   'P 1'
#
loop_
_entity.id
_entity.type
_entity.pdbx_description
1 polymer ?
#
loop_
_entity_poly.entity_id
_entity_poly.type
_entity_poly.pdbx_seq_one_letter_code
_entity_poly.pdbx_strand_id
1 'polypeptide(L)'
;MKNSRREFLKGAFAGAAVLLGSAWGQAGQRQSVQAKAQTAIPRWRGFNLLEKFYRNDPFRASDIQWISEWGFDFVRLPMDYRQWTDADDPYALKEPVLEHIDQA
;
A
#
# COMPACT_ATOMS: atom_id res chain seq x y z
N MET A 1 -62.30 -2.90 -14.16
CA MET A 1 -61.31 -2.86 -13.05
C MET A 1 -60.09 -2.07 -13.55
N LYS A 2 -59.92 -0.81 -13.12
CA LYS A 2 -58.78 0.03 -13.56
C LYS A 2 -57.73 0.05 -12.44
N ASN A 3 -56.74 -0.83 -12.52
CA ASN A 3 -55.60 -0.78 -11.61
C ASN A 3 -54.65 0.33 -12.07
N SER A 4 -54.36 1.30 -11.19
CA SER A 4 -53.49 2.44 -11.50
C SER A 4 -52.03 2.07 -11.30
N ARG A 5 -51.15 2.58 -12.18
CA ARG A 5 -49.68 2.43 -12.13
C ARG A 5 -49.09 2.78 -10.76
N ARG A 6 -49.76 3.67 -10.00
CA ARG A 6 -49.37 4.05 -8.63
C ARG A 6 -49.49 2.90 -7.63
N GLU A 7 -50.49 2.04 -7.77
CA GLU A 7 -50.69 0.88 -6.89
C GLU A 7 -49.61 -0.18 -7.15
N PHE A 8 -49.25 -0.39 -8.43
CA PHE A 8 -48.17 -1.28 -8.82
C PHE A 8 -46.81 -0.81 -8.29
N LEU A 9 -46.50 0.49 -8.39
CA LEU A 9 -45.24 1.04 -7.84
C LEU A 9 -45.16 0.92 -6.31
N LYS A 10 -46.28 1.07 -5.60
CA LYS A 10 -46.32 0.86 -4.15
C LYS A 10 -46.09 -0.61 -3.76
N GLY A 11 -46.64 -1.56 -4.52
CA GLY A 11 -46.41 -2.99 -4.31
C GLY A 11 -44.96 -3.41 -4.59
N ALA A 12 -44.34 -2.85 -5.64
CA ALA A 12 -42.97 -3.16 -6.03
C ALA A 12 -41.91 -2.66 -5.02
N PHE A 13 -42.13 -1.49 -4.40
CA PHE A 13 -41.22 -0.94 -3.39
C PHE A 13 -41.22 -1.75 -2.08
N ALA A 14 -42.38 -2.29 -1.68
CA ALA A 14 -42.48 -3.09 -0.45
C ALA A 14 -41.78 -4.46 -0.59
N GLY A 15 -41.83 -5.09 -1.77
CA GLY A 15 -41.18 -6.38 -2.02
C GLY A 15 -39.65 -6.31 -2.14
N ALA A 16 -39.12 -5.24 -2.75
CA ALA A 16 -37.68 -5.07 -2.93
C ALA A 16 -36.94 -4.70 -1.63
N ALA A 17 -37.60 -3.97 -0.71
CA ALA A 17 -37.01 -3.57 0.56
C ALA A 17 -36.72 -4.76 1.50
N VAL A 18 -37.54 -5.81 1.45
CA VAL A 18 -37.35 -7.03 2.28
C VAL A 18 -36.22 -7.92 1.75
N LEU A 19 -36.07 -8.02 0.42
CA LEU A 19 -35.00 -8.81 -0.22
C LEU A 19 -33.64 -8.10 -0.17
N LEU A 20 -33.60 -6.77 -0.15
CA LEU A 20 -32.36 -6.00 0.01
C LEU A 20 -31.99 -5.79 1.50
N GLY A 21 -32.95 -5.67 2.42
CA GLY A 21 -32.67 -5.42 3.83
C GLY A 21 -31.87 -6.55 4.52
N SER A 22 -32.07 -7.80 4.09
CA SER A 22 -31.36 -8.97 4.64
C SER A 22 -29.93 -9.11 4.12
N ALA A 23 -29.64 -8.65 2.89
CA ALA A 23 -28.29 -8.65 2.32
C ALA A 23 -27.40 -7.51 2.85
N TRP A 24 -28.01 -6.38 3.23
CA TRP A 24 -27.28 -5.20 3.74
C TRP A 24 -27.09 -5.23 5.27
N GLY A 25 -27.88 -6.03 6.00
CA GLY A 25 -27.76 -6.16 7.46
C GLY A 25 -26.54 -6.97 7.93
N GLN A 26 -25.99 -7.85 7.09
CA GLN A 26 -24.86 -8.72 7.47
C GLN A 26 -23.47 -8.21 7.02
N ALA A 27 -23.40 -7.31 6.04
CA ALA A 27 -22.12 -6.80 5.54
C ALA A 27 -21.42 -5.81 6.48
N GLY A 28 -22.11 -5.32 7.52
CA GLY A 28 -21.66 -4.22 8.38
C GLY A 28 -21.02 -4.61 9.71
N GLN A 29 -21.09 -5.87 10.14
CA GLN A 29 -20.50 -6.29 11.43
C GLN A 29 -19.09 -6.87 11.23
N ARG A 30 -18.18 -6.05 10.70
CA ARG A 30 -16.77 -6.22 11.03
C ARG A 30 -16.62 -5.69 12.45
N GLN A 31 -16.46 -6.58 13.43
CA GLN A 31 -15.99 -6.20 14.76
C GLN A 31 -14.70 -5.40 14.58
N SER A 32 -14.79 -4.08 14.73
CA SER A 32 -13.61 -3.24 14.84
C SER A 32 -12.95 -3.65 16.14
N VAL A 33 -11.91 -4.49 16.06
CA VAL A 33 -10.96 -4.64 17.15
C VAL A 33 -10.45 -3.24 17.41
N GLN A 34 -10.90 -2.65 18.50
CA GLN A 34 -10.57 -1.28 18.85
C GLN A 34 -9.10 -1.28 19.25
N ALA A 35 -8.24 -1.08 18.25
CA ALA A 35 -6.80 -1.05 18.45
C ALA A 35 -6.52 0.04 19.49
N LYS A 36 -5.84 -0.36 20.57
CA LYS A 36 -5.47 0.55 21.65
C LYS A 36 -4.77 1.76 21.03
N ALA A 37 -5.28 2.96 21.30
CA ALA A 37 -4.71 4.18 20.75
C ALA A 37 -3.22 4.24 21.08
N GLN A 38 -2.39 4.44 20.06
CA GLN A 38 -0.95 4.50 20.22
C GLN A 38 -0.58 5.76 21.01
N THR A 39 -0.17 5.57 22.27
CA THR A 39 0.12 6.67 23.21
C THR A 39 1.56 7.20 23.11
N ALA A 40 2.41 6.51 22.35
CA ALA A 40 3.82 6.88 22.18
C ALA A 40 4.32 6.51 20.78
N ILE A 41 5.17 7.37 20.22
CA ILE A 41 5.86 7.11 18.95
C ILE A 41 6.89 6.00 19.20
N PRO A 42 6.91 4.90 18.42
CA PRO A 42 7.89 3.86 18.60
C PRO A 42 9.29 4.40 18.33
N ARG A 43 10.30 3.86 19.02
CA ARG A 43 11.70 4.24 18.80
C ARG A 43 12.22 3.56 17.54
N TRP A 44 12.08 4.22 16.38
CA TRP A 44 12.55 3.67 15.11
C TRP A 44 14.07 3.76 15.01
N ARG A 45 14.71 2.63 14.74
CA ARG A 45 16.13 2.52 14.47
C ARG A 45 16.31 1.96 13.07
N GLY A 46 17.18 2.57 12.29
CA GLY A 46 17.44 2.09 10.93
C GLY A 46 18.85 2.39 10.47
N PHE A 47 19.18 1.83 9.32
CA PHE A 47 20.47 2.02 8.65
C PHE A 47 20.32 2.76 7.33
N ASN A 48 21.41 3.35 6.86
CA ASN A 48 21.52 3.83 5.48
C ASN A 48 22.41 2.85 4.70
N LEU A 49 21.89 2.29 3.61
CA LEU A 49 22.64 1.47 2.68
C LEU A 49 23.19 2.35 1.54
N LEU A 50 24.51 2.43 1.41
CA LEU A 50 25.22 3.46 0.61
C LEU A 50 25.73 2.97 -0.75
N GLU A 51 25.38 1.74 -1.14
CA GLU A 51 25.84 1.04 -2.35
C GLU A 51 25.57 1.88 -3.61
N LYS A 52 24.36 2.44 -3.70
CA LYS A 52 23.92 3.30 -4.81
C LYS A 52 24.30 4.78 -4.65
N PHE A 53 24.84 5.17 -3.49
CA PHE A 53 25.28 6.54 -3.25
C PHE A 53 26.70 6.79 -3.75
N TYR A 54 27.62 5.83 -3.55
CA TYR A 54 29.04 5.98 -3.90
C TYR A 54 29.51 5.05 -5.03
N ARG A 55 28.96 3.82 -5.13
CA ARG A 55 29.53 2.77 -6.00
C ARG A 55 28.66 2.36 -7.19
N ASN A 56 27.39 2.76 -7.20
CA ASN A 56 26.37 2.27 -8.13
C ASN A 56 26.18 0.74 -8.11
N ASP A 57 26.48 0.13 -6.96
CA ASP A 57 26.30 -1.32 -6.76
C ASP A 57 24.83 -1.64 -6.42
N PRO A 58 24.35 -2.86 -6.73
CA PRO A 58 23.05 -3.36 -6.27
C PRO A 58 23.05 -3.57 -4.74
N PHE A 59 21.88 -3.46 -4.13
CA PHE A 59 21.69 -3.77 -2.72
C PHE A 59 21.71 -5.28 -2.48
N ARG A 60 22.36 -5.72 -1.41
CA ARG A 60 22.45 -7.15 -1.08
C ARG A 60 21.34 -7.55 -0.12
N ALA A 61 20.54 -8.55 -0.53
CA ALA A 61 19.48 -9.10 0.33
C ALA A 61 20.01 -9.61 1.68
N SER A 62 21.26 -10.11 1.74
CA SER A 62 21.90 -10.54 2.98
C SER A 62 22.04 -9.42 4.01
N ASP A 63 22.31 -8.19 3.56
CA ASP A 63 22.53 -7.06 4.45
C ASP A 63 21.21 -6.64 5.10
N ILE A 64 20.12 -6.65 4.32
CA ILE A 64 18.75 -6.41 4.82
C ILE A 64 18.33 -7.52 5.78
N GLN A 65 18.65 -8.79 5.46
CA GLN A 65 18.38 -9.92 6.35
C GLN A 65 19.07 -9.73 7.71
N TRP A 66 20.37 -9.43 7.74
CA TRP A 66 21.09 -9.20 8.99
C TRP A 66 20.55 -8.00 9.78
N ILE A 67 20.20 -6.91 9.10
CA ILE A 67 19.59 -5.73 9.74
C ILE A 67 18.26 -6.11 10.41
N SER A 68 17.45 -6.94 9.75
CA SER A 68 16.20 -7.46 10.31
C SER A 68 16.44 -8.37 11.50
N GLU A 69 17.40 -9.30 11.40
CA GLU A 69 17.79 -10.22 12.49
C GLU A 69 18.32 -9.47 13.72
N TRP A 70 18.99 -8.33 13.53
CA TRP A 70 19.46 -7.48 14.62
C TRP A 70 18.35 -6.63 15.28
N GLY A 71 17.13 -6.64 14.75
CA GLY A 71 15.98 -5.99 15.34
C GLY A 71 15.86 -4.49 15.03
N PHE A 72 16.34 -4.05 13.86
CA PHE A 72 16.11 -2.69 13.37
C PHE A 72 14.78 -2.60 12.62
N ASP A 73 14.19 -1.40 12.63
CA ASP A 73 12.82 -1.16 12.16
C ASP A 73 12.76 -0.77 10.68
N PHE A 74 13.81 -0.14 10.13
CA PHE A 74 13.80 0.33 8.74
C PHE A 74 15.20 0.42 8.12
N VAL A 75 15.23 0.50 6.78
CA VAL A 75 16.42 0.81 6.00
C VAL A 75 16.12 1.98 5.08
N ARG A 76 17.07 2.91 4.96
CA ARG A 76 17.03 3.99 3.98
C ARG A 76 18.03 3.70 2.87
N LEU A 77 17.58 3.86 1.63
CA LEU A 77 18.39 3.72 0.43
C LEU A 77 18.70 5.12 -0.12
N PRO A 78 19.72 5.83 0.39
CA PRO A 78 20.21 7.03 -0.28
C PRO A 78 20.80 6.65 -1.64
N MET A 79 20.32 7.32 -2.68
CA MET A 79 20.75 7.07 -4.05
C MET A 79 20.93 8.42 -4.77
N ASP A 80 21.89 8.51 -5.70
CA ASP A 80 22.09 9.68 -6.56
C ASP A 80 21.42 9.44 -7.91
N TYR A 81 20.43 10.27 -8.29
CA TYR A 81 19.66 10.09 -9.52
C TYR A 81 20.52 10.03 -10.78
N ARG A 82 21.67 10.69 -10.76
CA ARG A 82 22.62 10.71 -11.87
C ARG A 82 23.21 9.32 -12.16
N GLN A 83 23.07 8.37 -11.24
CA GLN A 83 23.46 6.98 -11.46
C GLN A 83 22.53 6.26 -12.44
N TRP A 84 21.25 6.62 -12.48
CA TRP A 84 20.23 5.98 -13.32
C TRP A 84 19.60 6.91 -14.37
N THR A 85 20.06 8.15 -14.49
CA THR A 85 19.67 9.05 -15.59
C THR A 85 20.82 9.23 -16.59
N ASP A 86 20.51 9.65 -17.80
CA ASP A 86 21.51 10.14 -18.75
C ASP A 86 22.10 11.49 -18.28
N ALA A 87 23.32 11.80 -18.72
CA ALA A 87 24.01 13.03 -18.35
C ALA A 87 23.51 14.23 -19.16
N ASP A 88 23.12 13.99 -20.42
CA ASP A 88 22.62 14.99 -21.35
C ASP A 88 21.09 15.12 -21.26
N ASP A 89 20.38 14.04 -20.92
CA ASP A 89 18.94 14.04 -20.67
C ASP A 89 18.56 13.40 -19.31
N PRO A 90 18.28 14.22 -18.28
CA PRO A 90 17.88 13.73 -16.95
C PRO A 90 16.58 12.92 -16.93
N TYR A 91 15.76 12.98 -17.98
CA TYR A 91 14.52 12.19 -18.08
C TYR A 91 14.71 10.86 -18.80
N ALA A 92 15.86 10.65 -19.46
CA ALA A 92 16.22 9.37 -20.04
C ALA A 92 16.75 8.44 -18.93
N LEU A 93 15.94 7.44 -18.59
CA LEU A 93 16.25 6.48 -17.53
C LEU A 93 17.06 5.29 -18.06
N LYS A 94 18.05 4.87 -17.27
CA LYS A 94 18.89 3.70 -17.54
C LYS A 94 18.24 2.47 -16.93
N GLU A 95 17.40 1.78 -17.69
CA GLU A 95 16.63 0.61 -17.22
C GLU A 95 17.46 -0.45 -16.48
N PRO A 96 18.67 -0.87 -16.94
CA PRO A 96 19.45 -1.88 -16.21
C PRO A 96 19.84 -1.43 -14.78
N VAL A 97 19.99 -0.12 -14.58
CA VAL A 97 20.33 0.45 -13.27
C VAL A 97 19.11 0.51 -12.36
N LEU A 98 17.91 0.66 -12.93
CA LEU A 98 16.63 0.61 -12.23
C LEU A 98 16.27 -0.81 -11.80
N GLU A 99 16.56 -1.82 -12.61
CA GLU A 99 16.36 -3.24 -12.23
C GLU A 99 17.11 -3.59 -10.93
N HIS A 100 18.29 -3.02 -10.70
CA HIS A 100 19.04 -3.18 -9.44
C HIS A 100 18.34 -2.51 -8.24
N ILE A 101 17.58 -1.45 -8.47
CA ILE A 101 16.83 -0.74 -7.42
C ILE A 101 15.56 -1.52 -7.08
N ASP A 102 14.89 -2.10 -8.08
CA ASP A 102 13.66 -2.87 -7.91
C ASP A 102 13.88 -4.19 -7.15
N GLN A 103 15.11 -4.71 -7.15
CA GLN A 103 15.48 -5.93 -6.41
C GLN A 103 15.72 -5.70 -4.91
N ALA A 104 15.78 -4.45 -4.46
CA ALA A 104 16.14 -4.07 -3.09
C ALA A 104 15.06 -4.40 -2.05
#